data_AF-A0A3A8K2D0-F1
#
_entry.id   AF-A0A3A8K2D0-F1
#
_cell.length_a   1.000
_cell.length_b   1.000
_cell.length_c   1.000
_cell.angle_alpha   90.00
_cell.angle_beta   90.00
_cell.angle_gamma   90.00
#
_symmetry.space_group_name_H-M   'P 1'
#
loop_
_entity.id
_entity.type
_entity.pdbx_description
1 polymer ?
#
loop_
_entity_poly.entity_id
_entity_poly.type
_entity_poly.pdbx_seq_one_letter_code
_entity_poly.pdbx_strand_id
1 'polypeptide(L)'
;MSGLMRRGTDLEPRLDHREARALFLALADEELPAPQEQAVRSHLDGCEECRQGWDRYARTVERVRSVDRERAPPALATLVAGRIRRQRRFGLRGLHLAHANHRFPVEILIPLLLAAAVGAFLLMSS
;
A
#
# COMPACT_ATOMS: atom_id res chain seq x y z
N MET A 1 -28.89 -20.23 3.98
CA MET A 1 -28.80 -19.62 5.33
C MET A 1 -27.90 -20.48 6.19
N SER A 2 -26.62 -20.12 6.32
CA SER A 2 -25.72 -20.62 7.38
C SER A 2 -24.56 -19.62 7.49
N GLY A 3 -24.83 -18.53 8.20
CA GLY A 3 -23.76 -17.71 8.76
C GLY A 3 -23.35 -18.34 10.08
N LEU A 4 -22.06 -18.57 10.28
CA LEU A 4 -21.51 -18.79 11.61
C LEU A 4 -20.14 -18.12 11.70
N MET A 5 -20.15 -17.02 12.45
CA MET A 5 -19.12 -16.59 13.40
C MET A 5 -17.71 -16.31 12.88
N ARG A 6 -17.48 -15.05 12.50
CA ARG A 6 -16.20 -14.38 12.80
C ARG A 6 -16.14 -14.19 14.32
N ARG A 7 -15.54 -15.15 15.02
CA ARG A 7 -15.16 -15.01 16.43
C ARG A 7 -13.90 -14.14 16.45
N GLY A 8 -14.06 -12.90 16.91
CA GLY A 8 -12.94 -12.07 17.32
C GLY A 8 -12.20 -12.76 18.46
N THR A 9 -10.89 -12.88 18.34
CA THR A 9 -10.01 -13.23 19.45
C THR A 9 -8.89 -12.21 19.49
N ASP A 10 -8.89 -11.39 20.54
CA ASP A 10 -7.78 -10.59 21.01
C ASP A 10 -6.68 -11.51 21.57
N LEU A 11 -6.10 -12.33 20.69
CA LEU A 11 -4.98 -13.21 20.95
C LEU A 11 -3.94 -12.84 19.90
N GLU A 12 -2.69 -12.68 20.31
CA GLU A 12 -1.55 -12.53 19.38
C GLU A 12 -1.77 -13.42 18.16
N PRO A 13 -1.69 -12.88 16.93
CA PRO A 13 -1.97 -13.66 15.73
C PRO A 13 -0.97 -14.81 15.69
N ARG A 14 -1.43 -16.00 16.08
CA ARG A 14 -0.69 -17.25 15.93
C ARG A 14 -0.66 -17.54 14.44
N LEU A 15 0.39 -17.02 13.79
CA LEU A 15 0.65 -17.28 12.38
C LEU A 15 0.83 -18.79 12.18
N ASP A 16 0.16 -19.32 11.16
CA ASP A 16 0.48 -20.64 10.67
C ASP A 16 1.80 -20.62 9.86
N HIS A 17 2.36 -21.80 9.56
CA HIS A 17 3.62 -21.89 8.81
C HIS A 17 3.54 -21.31 7.39
N ARG A 18 2.38 -21.39 6.75
CA ARG A 18 2.16 -20.90 5.39
C ARG A 18 2.09 -19.37 5.39
N GLU A 19 1.36 -18.79 6.32
CA GLU A 19 1.24 -17.36 6.55
C GLU A 19 2.59 -16.75 6.91
N ALA A 20 3.34 -17.37 7.84
CA ALA A 20 4.69 -16.93 8.19
C ALA A 20 5.62 -16.91 6.96
N ARG A 21 5.61 -17.97 6.15
CA ARG A 21 6.41 -18.05 4.91
C ARG A 21 5.98 -17.03 3.86
N ALA A 22 4.69 -16.75 3.74
CA ALA A 22 4.18 -15.74 2.80
C ALA A 22 4.70 -14.33 3.13
N LEU A 23 5.04 -14.07 4.40
CA LEU A 23 5.54 -12.77 4.87
C LEU A 23 7.06 -12.62 4.74
N PHE A 24 7.80 -13.63 4.30
CA PHE A 24 9.27 -13.56 4.20
C PHE A 24 9.75 -12.47 3.23
N LEU A 25 9.08 -12.29 2.10
CA LEU A 25 9.44 -11.25 1.13
C LEU A 25 9.36 -9.86 1.77
N ALA A 26 8.19 -9.53 2.32
CA ALA A 26 7.97 -8.24 2.98
C ALA A 26 8.86 -8.06 4.22
N LEU A 27 9.18 -9.13 4.96
CA LEU A 27 10.12 -9.08 6.07
C LEU A 27 11.54 -8.75 5.60
N ALA A 28 12.01 -9.32 4.48
CA ALA A 28 13.36 -9.07 3.98
C ALA A 28 13.53 -7.69 3.35
N ASP A 29 12.45 -7.13 2.80
CA ASP A 29 12.42 -5.78 2.23
C ASP A 29 12.07 -4.70 3.26
N GLU A 30 11.89 -5.07 4.54
CA GLU A 30 11.52 -4.16 5.64
C GLU A 30 10.17 -3.43 5.39
N GLU A 31 9.26 -4.07 4.67
CA GLU A 31 7.96 -3.52 4.26
C GLU A 31 6.79 -3.98 5.16
N LEU A 32 7.06 -4.77 6.20
CA LEU A 32 6.02 -5.21 7.14
C LEU A 32 5.64 -4.10 8.14
N PRO A 33 4.33 -3.90 8.40
CA PRO A 33 3.89 -3.12 9.55
C PRO A 33 4.40 -3.75 10.87
N ALA A 34 4.79 -2.91 11.84
CA ALA A 34 5.36 -3.36 13.12
C ALA A 34 4.59 -4.51 13.82
N PRO A 35 3.23 -4.54 13.86
CA PRO A 35 2.50 -5.66 14.46
C PRO A 35 2.71 -7.00 13.74
N GLN A 36 2.81 -6.97 12.41
CA GLN A 36 3.02 -8.18 11.60
C GLN A 36 4.46 -8.66 11.69
N GLU A 37 5.40 -7.72 11.69
CA GLU A 37 6.81 -8.04 11.91
C GLU A 37 7.01 -8.74 13.26
N GLN A 38 6.44 -8.21 14.34
CA GLN A 38 6.52 -8.83 15.66
C GLN A 38 5.91 -10.24 15.68
N ALA A 39 4.77 -10.44 15.02
CA ALA A 39 4.12 -11.74 14.95
C ALA A 39 4.99 -12.77 14.21
N VAL A 40 5.60 -12.39 13.08
CA VAL A 40 6.50 -13.28 12.32
C VAL A 40 7.75 -13.61 13.14
N ARG A 41 8.37 -12.60 13.78
CA ARG A 41 9.56 -12.81 14.62
C ARG A 41 9.26 -13.77 15.77
N SER A 42 8.14 -13.57 16.48
CA SER A 42 7.67 -14.48 17.53
C SER A 42 7.47 -15.92 17.02
N HIS A 43 6.90 -16.09 15.82
CA HIS A 43 6.77 -17.42 15.20
C HIS A 43 8.14 -18.05 14.87
N LEU A 44 9.10 -17.28 14.35
CA LEU A 44 10.45 -17.77 14.04
C LEU A 44 11.24 -18.17 15.30
N ASP A 45 11.01 -17.48 16.41
CA ASP A 45 11.61 -17.82 17.71
C ASP A 45 11.06 -19.14 18.27
N GLY A 46 9.79 -19.48 17.95
CA GLY A 46 9.14 -20.71 18.39
C GLY A 46 9.20 -21.90 17.41
N CYS A 47 9.49 -21.67 16.13
CA CYS A 47 9.42 -22.70 15.08
C CYS A 47 10.74 -22.88 14.33
N GLU A 48 11.39 -24.03 14.51
CA GLU A 48 12.66 -24.34 13.85
C GLU A 48 12.51 -24.47 12.32
N GLU A 49 11.44 -25.09 11.83
CA GLU A 49 11.20 -25.28 10.39
C GLU A 49 11.10 -23.93 9.66
N CYS A 50 10.34 -22.99 10.22
CA CYS A 50 10.21 -21.65 9.66
C CYS A 50 11.51 -20.86 9.78
N ARG A 51 12.28 -21.02 10.87
CA ARG A 51 13.60 -20.40 11.03
C ARG A 51 14.60 -20.86 9.98
N GLN A 52 14.72 -22.17 9.76
CA GLN A 52 15.58 -22.71 8.70
C GLN A 52 15.11 -22.27 7.30
N GLY A 53 13.80 -22.13 7.11
CA GLY A 53 13.22 -21.56 5.88
C GLY A 53 13.64 -20.10 5.69
N TRP A 54 13.51 -19.29 6.73
CA TRP A 54 13.91 -17.89 6.75
C TRP A 54 15.39 -17.71 6.48
N ASP A 55 16.27 -18.45 7.15
CA ASP A 55 17.72 -18.36 6.95
C ASP A 55 18.15 -18.71 5.53
N ARG A 56 17.46 -19.65 4.87
CA ARG A 56 17.70 -19.98 3.46
C ARG A 56 17.25 -18.84 2.54
N TYR A 57 16.09 -18.27 2.82
CA TYR A 57 15.56 -17.14 2.06
C TYR A 57 16.46 -15.90 2.20
N ALA A 58 16.77 -15.48 3.43
CA ALA A 58 17.62 -14.33 3.72
C ALA A 58 19.02 -14.45 3.09
N ARG A 59 19.65 -15.63 3.16
CA ARG A 59 20.94 -15.88 2.47
C ARG A 59 20.84 -15.75 0.95
N THR A 60 19.70 -16.13 0.37
CA THR A 60 19.47 -15.99 -1.07
C THR A 60 19.31 -14.52 -1.45
N VAL A 61 18.53 -13.76 -0.68
CA VAL A 61 18.37 -12.31 -0.85
C VAL A 61 19.71 -11.60 -0.74
N GLU A 62 20.54 -11.95 0.24
CA GLU A 62 21.87 -11.35 0.42
C GLU A 62 22.78 -11.58 -0.79
N ARG A 63 22.78 -12.80 -1.36
CA ARG A 63 23.53 -13.10 -2.59
C ARG A 63 23.04 -12.29 -3.80
N VAL A 64 21.73 -12.04 -3.89
CA VAL A 64 21.18 -11.20 -4.98
C VAL A 64 21.59 -9.74 -4.76
N ARG A 65 21.57 -9.26 -3.52
CA ARG A 65 21.97 -7.90 -3.17
C ARG A 65 23.46 -7.63 -3.38
N SER A 66 24.30 -8.67 -3.31
CA SER A 66 25.74 -8.56 -3.58
C SER A 66 26.10 -8.50 -5.06
N VAL A 67 25.14 -8.71 -5.98
CA VAL A 67 25.38 -8.55 -7.41
C VAL A 67 25.56 -7.07 -7.74
N ASP A 68 26.51 -6.76 -8.63
CA ASP A 68 26.75 -5.40 -9.08
C ASP A 68 25.47 -4.76 -9.62
N ARG A 69 25.14 -3.59 -9.07
CA ARG A 69 23.98 -2.82 -9.51
C ARG A 69 24.33 -2.12 -10.81
N GLU A 70 23.67 -2.54 -11.89
CA GLU A 70 23.77 -1.85 -13.17
C GLU A 70 23.24 -0.41 -13.06
N ARG A 71 23.90 0.55 -13.71
CA ARG A 71 23.43 1.93 -13.68
C ARG A 71 22.15 2.05 -14.48
N ALA A 72 21.16 2.70 -13.89
CA ALA A 72 19.97 3.10 -14.62
C ALA A 72 20.35 4.00 -15.82
N PRO A 73 19.76 3.79 -17.01
CA PRO A 73 19.97 4.67 -18.15
C PRO A 73 19.66 6.12 -17.80
N PRO A 74 20.45 7.11 -18.27
CA PRO A 74 20.32 8.51 -17.84
C PRO A 74 18.94 9.12 -18.16
N ALA A 75 18.28 8.65 -19.22
CA ALA A 75 16.94 9.10 -19.59
C ALA A 75 15.82 8.52 -18.71
N LEU A 76 16.06 7.43 -17.97
CA LEU A 76 15.03 6.70 -17.24
C LEU A 76 14.36 7.57 -16.17
N ALA A 77 15.16 8.31 -15.40
CA ALA A 77 14.65 9.20 -14.35
C ALA A 77 13.67 10.24 -14.92
N THR A 78 14.01 10.85 -16.06
CA THR A 78 13.16 11.85 -16.72
C THR A 78 11.87 11.23 -17.27
N LEU A 79 11.96 10.03 -17.86
CA LEU A 79 10.78 9.31 -18.38
C LEU A 79 9.81 8.91 -17.25
N VAL A 80 10.34 8.36 -16.15
CA VAL A 80 9.54 7.98 -14.98
C VAL A 80 8.90 9.21 -14.34
N ALA A 81 9.66 10.28 -14.12
CA ALA A 81 9.14 11.54 -13.59
C ALA A 81 8.05 12.14 -14.50
N GLY A 82 8.25 12.10 -15.82
CA GLY A 82 7.24 12.52 -16.80
C GLY A 82 5.96 11.69 -16.74
N ARG A 83 6.07 10.38 -16.53
CA ARG A 83 4.91 9.48 -16.36
C ARG A 83 4.15 9.76 -15.07
N ILE A 84 4.86 9.90 -13.94
CA ILE A 84 4.25 10.21 -12.63
C ILE A 84 3.50 11.56 -12.69
N ARG A 85 4.11 12.59 -13.31
CA ARG A 85 3.45 13.90 -13.47
C ARG A 85 2.18 13.82 -14.31
N ARG A 86 2.18 13.07 -15.42
CA ARG A 86 0.97 12.86 -16.24
C ARG A 86 -0.11 12.13 -15.44
N GLN A 87 0.24 11.07 -14.73
CA GLN A 87 -0.71 10.31 -13.92
C GLN A 87 -1.32 11.16 -12.80
N ARG A 88 -0.55 12.08 -12.19
CA ARG A 88 -1.08 13.05 -11.22
C ARG A 88 -1.99 14.10 -11.85
N ARG A 89 -1.71 14.57 -13.08
CA ARG A 89 -2.56 15.54 -13.79
C ARG A 89 -3.91 14.97 -14.21
N PHE A 90 -3.97 13.69 -14.58
CA PHE A 90 -5.20 13.04 -15.05
C PHE A 90 -5.96 12.28 -13.95
N GLY A 91 -5.44 12.20 -12.72
CA GLY A 91 -6.06 11.49 -11.62
C GLY A 91 -6.84 12.41 -10.68
N LEU A 92 -8.15 12.18 -10.54
CA LEU A 92 -9.02 12.71 -9.46
C LEU A 92 -8.48 12.41 -8.04
N ARG A 93 -7.40 11.62 -7.92
CA ARG A 93 -6.64 11.37 -6.68
C ARG A 93 -6.10 12.65 -6.03
N GLY A 94 -5.75 13.67 -6.81
CA GLY A 94 -5.33 14.96 -6.24
C GLY A 94 -6.45 15.66 -5.46
N LEU A 95 -7.68 15.60 -5.97
CA LEU A 95 -8.88 16.11 -5.30
C LEU A 95 -9.23 15.26 -4.07
N HIS A 96 -9.13 13.93 -4.16
CA HIS A 96 -9.36 13.04 -3.02
C HIS A 96 -8.36 13.26 -1.87
N LEU A 97 -7.07 13.47 -2.17
CA LEU A 97 -6.05 13.77 -1.16
C LEU A 97 -6.21 15.19 -0.59
N ALA A 98 -6.62 16.17 -1.42
CA ALA A 98 -6.96 17.50 -0.94
C ALA A 98 -8.18 17.45 0.00
N HIS A 99 -9.17 16.59 -0.26
CA HIS A 99 -10.32 16.37 0.61
C HIS A 99 -9.97 15.63 1.91
N ALA A 100 -8.90 14.82 1.91
CA ALA A 100 -8.40 14.15 3.11
C ALA A 100 -7.56 15.08 4.00
N ASN A 101 -6.83 16.03 3.41
CA ASN A 101 -5.92 16.94 4.13
C ASN A 101 -6.54 18.31 4.46
N HIS A 102 -7.54 18.76 3.69
CA HIS A 102 -8.44 19.84 4.04
C HIS A 102 -9.84 19.27 4.18
N ARG A 103 -10.40 19.30 5.40
CA ARG A 103 -11.84 19.14 5.64
C ARG A 103 -12.59 20.28 4.94
N PHE A 104 -12.69 20.25 3.63
CA PHE A 104 -13.70 21.04 2.95
C PHE A 104 -15.04 20.40 3.32
N PRO A 105 -15.91 21.10 4.07
CA PRO A 105 -17.23 20.57 4.41
C PRO A 105 -17.95 20.30 3.09
N VAL A 106 -18.35 19.05 2.90
CA VAL A 106 -19.05 18.58 1.70
C VAL A 106 -20.33 19.39 1.47
N GLU A 107 -20.86 19.95 2.57
CA GLU A 107 -21.98 20.88 2.66
C GLU A 107 -21.78 22.17 1.85
N ILE A 108 -20.54 22.62 1.59
CA ILE A 108 -20.26 23.82 0.77
C ILE A 108 -19.97 23.45 -0.69
N LEU A 109 -19.32 22.30 -0.92
CA LEU A 109 -18.92 21.86 -2.25
C LEU A 109 -20.14 21.56 -3.14
N ILE A 110 -21.14 20.86 -2.59
CA ILE A 110 -22.35 20.45 -3.31
C ILE A 110 -23.16 21.67 -3.80
N PRO A 111 -23.54 22.64 -2.95
CA PRO A 111 -24.33 23.79 -3.41
C PRO A 111 -23.54 24.68 -4.38
N LEU A 112 -22.22 24.81 -4.22
CA LEU A 112 -21.39 25.56 -5.15
C LEU A 112 -21.36 24.93 -6.54
N LEU A 113 -21.23 23.60 -6.62
CA LEU A 113 -21.29 22.86 -7.88
C LEU A 113 -22.66 22.95 -8.55
N LEU A 114 -23.74 22.86 -7.76
CA LEU A 114 -25.11 23.03 -8.27
C LEU A 114 -25.34 24.44 -8.80
N ALA A 115 -24.91 25.47 -8.07
CA ALA A 115 -25.01 26.86 -8.49
C ALA A 115 -24.24 27.11 -9.81
N ALA A 116 -23.03 26.57 -9.93
CA ALA A 116 -22.23 26.65 -11.15
C ALA A 116 -22.91 25.94 -12.33
N ALA A 117 -23.48 24.74 -12.11
CA ALA A 117 -24.19 23.99 -13.14
C ALA A 117 -25.46 24.73 -13.62
N VAL A 118 -26.24 25.27 -12.69
CA VAL A 118 -27.44 26.07 -13.01
C VAL A 118 -27.04 27.36 -13.75
N GLY A 119 -26.01 28.06 -13.29
CA GLY A 119 -25.51 29.26 -13.98
C GLY A 119 -25.05 28.98 -15.41
N ALA A 120 -24.31 27.88 -15.61
CA ALA A 120 -23.89 27.43 -16.94
C ALA A 120 -25.09 27.06 -17.83
N PHE A 121 -26.08 26.37 -17.28
CA PHE A 121 -27.31 26.03 -18.00
C PHE A 121 -28.08 27.29 -18.42
N LEU A 122 -28.24 28.25 -17.51
CA LEU A 122 -28.92 29.52 -17.79
C LEU A 122 -28.21 30.31 -18.90
N LEU A 123 -26.88 30.42 -18.84
CA LEU A 123 -26.06 31.05 -19.88
C LEU A 123 -26.13 30.35 -21.24
N MET A 124 -26.35 29.04 -21.25
CA MET A 124 -26.49 28.26 -22.49
C MET A 124 -27.92 28.31 -23.05
N SER A 125 -28.90 28.64 -22.20
CA SER A 125 -30.32 28.76 -22.55
C SER A 125 -30.79 30.18 -22.88
N SER A 126 -29.97 31.19 -22.60
CA SER A 126 -30.16 32.60 -22.98
C SER A 126 -29.58 32.88 -24.36
#